data_AF-A0A5J4PU06-F1
#
_entry.id   AF-A0A5J4PU06-F1
#
_cell.length_a   1.000
_cell.length_b   1.000
_cell.length_c   1.000
_cell.angle_alpha   90.00
_cell.angle_beta   90.00
_cell.angle_gamma   90.00
#
_symmetry.space_group_name_H-M   'P 1'
#
loop_
_entity.id
_entity.type
_entity.pdbx_description
1 polymer ?
#
loop_
_entity_poly.entity_id
_entity_poly.type
_entity_poly.pdbx_seq_one_letter_code
_entity_poly.pdbx_strand_id
1 'polypeptide(L)'
;MQITGTHFNYYQVCKRKLWLFASGIGMEHTSDLVHEGKLVHEDSYPQRSAKYEEIELDGIKVDFYDTKERVIHEIKKSDKMEAAHEWQLKYYIYVFERNGIEGVTGVLEYPL
;
A
#
# COMPACT_ATOMS: atom_id res chain seq x y z
N MET A 1 15.52 -2.49 11.53
CA MET A 1 14.32 -1.74 11.13
C MET A 1 13.69 -2.50 9.98
N GLN A 2 12.43 -2.94 10.11
CA GLN A 2 11.71 -3.56 8.99
C GLN A 2 11.17 -2.46 8.08
N ILE A 3 11.42 -2.59 6.77
CA ILE A 3 11.00 -1.60 5.77
C ILE A 3 9.63 -2.01 5.25
N THR A 4 8.68 -1.08 5.28
CA THR A 4 7.29 -1.28 4.85
C THR A 4 6.98 -0.40 3.65
N GLY A 5 5.82 -0.62 3.00
CA GLY A 5 5.34 0.26 1.93
C GLY A 5 5.24 1.74 2.33
N THR A 6 4.93 2.01 3.61
CA THR A 6 4.89 3.36 4.16
C THR A 6 6.24 4.07 4.11
N HIS A 7 7.34 3.35 4.32
CA HIS A 7 8.69 3.92 4.23
C HIS A 7 8.99 4.38 2.80
N PHE A 8 8.64 3.56 1.80
CA PHE A 8 8.80 3.90 0.39
C PHE A 8 7.94 5.11 0.00
N ASN A 9 6.67 5.13 0.42
CA ASN A 9 5.80 6.29 0.21
C ASN A 9 6.43 7.55 0.81
N TYR A 10 6.83 7.54 2.08
CA TYR A 10 7.37 8.71 2.76
C TYR A 10 8.71 9.17 2.19
N TYR A 11 9.53 8.25 1.70
CA TYR A 11 10.76 8.60 1.00
C TYR A 11 10.48 9.50 -0.22
N GLN A 12 9.44 9.17 -0.99
CA GLN A 12 9.03 9.91 -2.17
C GLN A 12 8.30 11.22 -1.82
N VAL A 13 7.51 11.24 -0.75
CA VAL A 13 6.77 12.43 -0.33
C VAL A 13 7.66 13.45 0.40
N CYS A 14 8.37 13.02 1.46
CA CYS A 14 9.18 13.90 2.29
C CYS A 14 10.17 13.10 3.16
N LYS A 15 11.48 13.28 2.90
CA LYS A 15 12.55 12.61 3.65
C LYS A 15 12.54 12.91 5.16
N ARG A 16 12.09 14.10 5.56
CA ARG A 16 11.95 14.43 6.99
C ARG A 16 10.81 13.66 7.63
N LYS A 17 9.69 13.51 6.93
CA LYS A 17 8.56 12.69 7.36
C LYS A 17 9.01 11.23 7.53
N LEU A 18 9.76 10.71 6.56
CA LEU A 18 10.37 9.38 6.66
C LEU A 18 11.25 9.26 7.91
N TRP A 19 12.16 10.21 8.14
CA TRP A 19 13.06 10.16 9.29
C TRP A 19 12.30 10.16 10.63
N LEU A 20 11.28 11.02 10.77
CA LEU A 20 10.43 11.07 11.95
C LEU A 20 9.71 9.74 12.16
N PHE A 21 9.06 9.21 11.11
CA PHE A 21 8.37 7.93 11.14
C PHE A 21 9.30 6.76 11.51
N ALA A 22 10.47 6.68 10.87
CA ALA A 22 11.49 5.67 11.16
C ALA A 22 12.07 5.78 12.58
N SER A 23 11.98 6.96 13.19
CA SER A 23 12.36 7.22 14.59
C SER A 23 11.21 6.99 15.58
N GLY A 24 10.06 6.49 15.13
CA GLY A 24 8.88 6.25 15.98
C GLY A 24 8.06 7.51 16.30
N ILE A 25 8.31 8.62 15.60
CA ILE A 25 7.61 9.91 15.81
C ILE A 25 6.55 10.06 14.73
N GLY A 26 5.34 9.55 15.01
CA GLY A 26 4.18 9.65 14.11
C GLY A 26 3.17 10.71 14.57
N MET A 27 2.56 11.41 13.62
CA MET A 27 1.43 12.32 13.85
C MET A 27 0.16 11.87 13.09
N GLU A 28 0.18 10.70 12.43
CA GLU A 28 -0.93 10.27 11.57
C GLU A 28 -2.23 10.03 12.34
N HIS A 29 -2.13 9.68 13.63
CA HIS A 29 -3.26 9.40 14.51
C HIS A 29 -4.09 10.64 14.86
N THR A 30 -3.60 11.86 14.60
CA THR A 30 -4.34 13.10 14.84
C THR A 30 -4.96 13.66 13.55
N SER A 31 -4.90 12.94 12.43
CA SER A 31 -5.40 13.41 11.15
C SER A 31 -6.75 12.80 10.81
N ASP A 32 -7.78 13.65 10.72
CA ASP A 32 -9.13 13.24 10.30
C ASP A 32 -9.13 12.61 8.90
N LEU A 33 -8.26 13.09 8.00
CA LEU A 33 -8.10 12.53 6.65
C LEU A 33 -7.56 11.09 6.67
N VAL A 34 -6.65 10.77 7.62
CA VAL A 34 -6.13 9.40 7.79
C VAL A 34 -7.23 8.50 8.37
N HIS A 35 -8.03 9.02 9.29
CA HIS A 35 -9.15 8.28 9.86
C HIS A 35 -10.22 8.01 8.81
N GLU A 36 -10.59 9.01 8.02
CA GLU A 36 -11.51 8.87 6.89
C GLU A 36 -11.01 7.83 5.88
N GLY A 37 -9.72 7.85 5.53
CA GLY A 37 -9.13 6.84 4.64
C GLY A 37 -9.25 5.41 5.18
N LYS A 38 -9.10 5.21 6.50
CA LYS A 38 -9.32 3.90 7.14
C LYS A 38 -10.78 3.47 7.05
N LEU A 39 -11.72 4.37 7.35
CA LEU A 39 -13.15 4.08 7.26
C LEU A 39 -13.57 3.77 5.81
N VAL A 40 -13.08 4.53 4.83
CA VAL A 40 -13.33 4.22 3.41
C VAL A 40 -12.80 2.84 3.05
N HIS A 41 -11.61 2.46 3.52
CA HIS A 41 -11.08 1.11 3.28
C HIS A 41 -11.93 0.01 3.94
N GLU A 42 -12.45 0.26 5.15
CA GLU A 42 -13.34 -0.66 5.88
C GLU A 42 -14.74 -0.77 5.24
N ASP A 43 -15.32 0.36 4.80
CA ASP A 43 -16.72 0.46 4.35
C ASP A 43 -16.92 0.28 2.84
N SER A 44 -15.91 0.57 2.00
CA SER A 44 -16.10 0.59 0.54
C SER A 44 -16.42 -0.78 -0.06
N TYR A 45 -16.15 -1.88 0.65
CA TYR A 45 -16.32 -3.23 0.09
C TYR A 45 -16.87 -4.27 1.09
N PRO A 46 -18.17 -4.21 1.45
CA PRO A 46 -18.81 -5.23 2.30
C PRO A 46 -19.03 -6.59 1.59
N GLN A 47 -18.95 -6.63 0.26
CA GLN A 47 -19.07 -7.84 -0.55
C GLN A 47 -17.69 -8.41 -0.91
N ARG A 48 -16.86 -8.75 0.09
CA ARG A 48 -15.65 -9.56 -0.12
C ARG A 48 -16.07 -10.97 -0.50
N SER A 49 -16.28 -11.20 -1.80
CA SER A 49 -16.35 -12.56 -2.32
C SER A 49 -15.04 -13.29 -1.96
N ALA A 50 -15.09 -14.60 -1.74
CA ALA A 50 -13.95 -15.46 -1.38
C ALA A 50 -12.77 -15.49 -2.39
N LYS A 51 -12.69 -14.52 -3.32
CA LYS A 51 -11.62 -14.30 -4.29
C LYS A 51 -10.62 -13.20 -3.88
N TYR A 52 -10.90 -12.41 -2.83
CA TYR A 52 -10.05 -11.29 -2.41
C TYR A 52 -9.21 -11.68 -1.19
N GLU A 53 -7.92 -11.96 -1.40
CA GLU A 53 -6.97 -12.22 -0.31
C GLU A 53 -6.15 -10.94 -0.04
N GLU A 54 -6.37 -10.32 1.13
CA GLU A 54 -5.39 -9.40 1.70
C GLU A 54 -4.13 -10.22 1.99
N ILE A 55 -2.98 -9.78 1.47
CA ILE A 55 -1.71 -10.46 1.69
C ILE A 55 -0.84 -9.62 2.61
N GLU A 56 -0.43 -10.24 3.71
CA GLU A 56 0.64 -9.75 4.56
C GLU A 56 1.87 -10.63 4.37
N LEU A 57 2.95 -10.04 3.86
CA LEU A 57 4.19 -10.74 3.51
C LEU A 57 5.37 -9.82 3.82
N ASP A 58 6.38 -10.29 4.57
CA ASP A 58 7.62 -9.52 4.84
C ASP A 58 7.41 -8.03 5.24
N GLY A 59 6.35 -7.74 6.00
CA GLY A 59 6.04 -6.39 6.46
C GLY A 59 5.40 -5.47 5.40
N ILE A 60 5.02 -6.00 4.24
CA ILE A 60 4.08 -5.34 3.33
C ILE A 60 2.67 -5.87 3.58
N LYS A 61 1.70 -4.97 3.43
CA LYS A 61 0.28 -5.28 3.40
C LYS A 61 -0.26 -4.78 2.08
N VAL A 62 -0.78 -5.70 1.28
CA VAL A 62 -1.36 -5.42 -0.04
C VAL A 62 -2.88 -5.46 0.07
N ASP A 63 -3.55 -4.47 -0.52
CA ASP A 63 -5.01 -4.39 -0.49
C ASP A 63 -5.66 -5.60 -1.17
N PHE A 64 -5.19 -5.95 -2.37
CA PHE A 64 -5.68 -7.12 -3.11
C PHE A 64 -4.59 -7.74 -4.01
N TYR A 65 -4.55 -9.07 -4.05
CA TYR A 65 -3.75 -9.83 -5.01
C TYR A 65 -4.61 -10.88 -5.74
N ASP A 66 -4.67 -10.81 -7.07
CA ASP A 66 -5.25 -11.85 -7.91
C ASP A 66 -4.21 -12.94 -8.17
N THR A 67 -4.39 -14.12 -7.57
CA THR A 67 -3.47 -15.26 -7.72
C THR A 67 -3.50 -15.91 -9.10
N LYS A 68 -4.60 -15.75 -9.86
CA LYS A 68 -4.75 -16.33 -11.21
C LYS A 68 -4.02 -15.49 -12.24
N GLU A 69 -4.26 -14.18 -12.20
CA GLU A 69 -3.67 -13.22 -13.14
C GLU A 69 -2.31 -12.68 -12.64
N ARG A 70 -1.94 -12.95 -11.38
CA ARG A 70 -0.73 -12.46 -10.70
C ARG A 70 -0.65 -10.95 -10.68
N VAL A 71 -1.74 -10.29 -10.31
CA VAL A 71 -1.87 -8.83 -10.30
C VAL A 71 -2.09 -8.33 -8.88
N ILE A 72 -1.26 -7.40 -8.44
CA ILE A 72 -1.47 -6.62 -7.23
C ILE A 72 -2.37 -5.42 -7.58
N HIS A 73 -3.46 -5.22 -6.84
CA HIS A 73 -4.25 -4.00 -6.91
C HIS A 73 -4.05 -3.19 -5.63
N GLU A 74 -3.70 -1.91 -5.79
CA GLU A 74 -3.54 -0.95 -4.71
C GLU A 74 -4.49 0.23 -4.93
N ILE A 75 -5.32 0.52 -3.94
CA ILE A 75 -6.37 1.54 -4.06
C ILE A 75 -5.90 2.83 -3.38
N LYS A 76 -6.08 3.98 -4.05
CA LYS A 76 -5.70 5.30 -3.53
C LYS A 76 -6.81 6.32 -3.74
N LYS A 77 -7.10 7.12 -2.71
CA LYS A 77 -8.15 8.15 -2.74
C LYS A 77 -7.96 9.22 -3.83
N SER A 78 -6.74 9.49 -4.27
CA SER A 78 -6.43 10.49 -5.31
C SER A 78 -5.08 10.20 -5.96
N ASP A 79 -4.95 10.60 -7.22
CA ASP A 79 -3.74 10.53 -8.05
C ASP A 79 -2.68 11.61 -7.75
N LYS A 80 -2.94 12.58 -6.87
CA LYS A 80 -2.03 13.70 -6.55
C LYS A 80 -0.59 13.30 -6.18
N MET A 81 -0.38 12.07 -5.70
CA MET A 81 0.92 11.53 -5.29
C MET A 81 1.30 10.27 -6.10
N GLU A 82 0.90 10.21 -7.38
CA GLU A 82 1.08 9.06 -8.27
C GLU A 82 2.50 8.46 -8.24
N ALA A 83 3.55 9.28 -8.33
CA ALA A 83 4.93 8.78 -8.27
C ALA A 83 5.23 8.02 -6.97
N ALA A 84 4.72 8.48 -5.82
CA ALA A 84 4.88 7.77 -4.55
C ALA A 84 4.10 6.46 -4.53
N HIS A 85 2.91 6.42 -5.16
CA HIS A 85 2.10 5.22 -5.29
C HIS A 85 2.76 4.18 -6.21
N GLU A 86 3.32 4.59 -7.35
CA GLU A 86 4.07 3.71 -8.24
C GLU A 86 5.26 3.07 -7.53
N TRP A 87 6.02 3.86 -6.78
CA TRP A 87 7.19 3.34 -6.05
C TRP A 87 6.79 2.38 -4.92
N GLN A 88 5.66 2.64 -4.25
CA GLN A 88 5.10 1.70 -3.29
C GLN A 88 4.73 0.36 -3.96
N LEU A 89 4.04 0.42 -5.11
CA LEU A 89 3.64 -0.77 -5.87
C LEU A 89 4.85 -1.56 -6.41
N LYS A 90 5.87 -0.87 -6.93
CA LYS A 90 7.15 -1.47 -7.35
C LYS A 90 7.83 -2.18 -6.19
N TYR A 91 7.80 -1.60 -4.98
CA TYR A 91 8.33 -2.25 -3.80
C TYR A 91 7.56 -3.53 -3.45
N TYR A 92 6.24 -3.54 -3.59
CA TYR A 92 5.44 -4.74 -3.36
C TYR A 92 5.77 -5.86 -4.34
N ILE A 93 5.86 -5.55 -5.63
CA ILE A 93 6.29 -6.50 -6.67
C ILE A 93 7.66 -7.10 -6.32
N TYR A 94 8.62 -6.25 -5.93
CA TYR A 94 9.94 -6.70 -5.50
C TYR A 94 9.91 -7.65 -4.31
N VAL A 95 9.06 -7.41 -3.31
CA VAL A 95 8.91 -8.31 -2.15
C VAL A 95 8.29 -9.64 -2.56
N PHE A 96 7.31 -9.65 -3.48
CA PHE A 96 6.72 -10.86 -4.02
C PHE A 96 7.76 -11.70 -4.78
N GLU A 97 8.55 -11.06 -5.66
CA GLU A 97 9.62 -11.72 -6.41
C GLU A 97 10.66 -12.33 -5.47
N ARG A 98 11.05 -11.62 -4.41
CA ARG A 98 11.98 -12.15 -3.40
C ARG A 98 11.47 -13.37 -2.65
N ASN A 99 10.15 -13.53 -2.56
CA ASN A 99 9.49 -14.68 -1.97
C ASN A 99 9.16 -15.77 -2.99
N GLY A 100 9.70 -15.68 -4.21
CA GLY A 100 9.55 -16.67 -5.27
C GLY A 100 8.23 -16.55 -6.06
N ILE A 101 7.47 -15.47 -5.87
CA ILE A 101 6.26 -15.19 -6.63
C ILE A 101 6.65 -14.32 -7.83
N GLU A 102 7.00 -14.98 -8.94
CA GLU A 102 7.49 -14.32 -10.16
C GLU A 102 6.37 -13.92 -11.12
N GLY A 103 6.65 -12.92 -11.96
CA GLY A 103 5.72 -12.45 -13.00
C GLY A 103 4.55 -11.63 -12.46
N VAL A 104 4.72 -11.05 -11.27
CA VAL A 104 3.70 -10.21 -10.64
C VAL A 104 3.67 -8.85 -11.31
N THR A 105 2.48 -8.40 -11.65
CA THR A 105 2.23 -7.03 -12.15
C THR A 105 1.39 -6.27 -11.13
N GLY A 106 1.22 -4.96 -11.37
CA GLY A 106 0.48 -4.12 -10.43
C GLY A 106 -0.42 -3.11 -11.13
N VAL A 107 -1.54 -2.81 -10.49
CA VAL A 107 -2.54 -1.82 -10.90
C VAL A 107 -2.77 -0.84 -9.76
N LEU A 108 -2.71 0.46 -10.07
CA LEU A 108 -3.12 1.53 -9.17
C LEU A 108 -4.54 1.95 -9.52
N GLU A 109 -5.44 1.92 -8.55
CA GLU A 109 -6.83 2.30 -8.73
C GLU A 109 -7.14 3.61 -7.98
N TYR A 110 -7.73 4.56 -8.69
CA TYR A 110 -8.16 5.85 -8.17
C TYR A 110 -9.68 5.97 -8.34
N PRO A 111 -10.49 5.57 -7.34
CA PRO A 111 -11.95 5.50 -7.48
C PRO A 111 -12.66 6.87 -7.45
N LEU A 112 -11.92 7.97 -7.22
CA LEU A 112 -12.43 9.34 -7.13
C LEU A 112 -11.83 10.25 -8.20
#